data_AF-W1YB41-F1
#
_entry.id   AF-W1YB41-F1
#
_cell.length_a   1.000
_cell.length_b   1.000
_cell.length_c   1.000
_cell.angle_alpha   90.00
_cell.angle_beta   90.00
_cell.angle_gamma   90.00
#
_symmetry.space_group_name_H-M   'P 1'
#
loop_
_entity.id
_entity.type
_entity.pdbx_description
1 polymer ?
#
loop_
_entity_poly.entity_id
_entity_poly.type
_entity_poly.pdbx_seq_one_letter_code
_entity_poly.pdbx_strand_id
1 'polypeptide(L)'
;VLWQSQRHDAYREALAWLHEQGLSYYCTCTRARIQSIGGIYDGHCRELHHGPNNAAVRIRQQHPVTQFTDLLRGIIHADEKLAREDFIIHRRDGLFAY
;
A
#
# COMPACT_ATOMS: atom_id res chain seq x y z
N VAL A 1 19.99 -19.66 1.30
CA VAL A 1 19.66 -18.39 2.00
C VAL A 1 19.13 -17.40 0.98
N LEU A 2 18.06 -16.67 1.28
CA LEU A 2 17.49 -15.64 0.41
C LEU A 2 17.73 -14.25 1.02
N TRP A 3 18.16 -13.28 0.22
CA TRP A 3 18.45 -11.91 0.65
C TRP A 3 17.54 -10.91 -0.05
N GLN A 4 16.76 -10.12 0.69
CA GLN A 4 15.84 -9.12 0.09
C GLN A 4 16.58 -8.04 -0.72
N SER A 5 17.82 -7.73 -0.35
CA SER A 5 18.70 -6.85 -1.12
C SER A 5 18.99 -7.33 -2.55
N GLN A 6 18.78 -8.62 -2.83
CA GLN A 6 18.95 -9.24 -4.16
C GLN A 6 17.60 -9.49 -4.86
N ARG A 7 16.49 -8.89 -4.39
CA ARG A 7 15.13 -9.19 -4.86
C ARG A 7 14.38 -8.00 -5.43
N HIS A 8 15.06 -6.87 -5.64
CA HIS A 8 14.43 -5.66 -6.19
C HIS A 8 13.72 -5.88 -7.54
N ASP A 9 14.22 -6.78 -8.39
CA ASP A 9 13.55 -7.13 -9.66
C ASP A 9 12.17 -7.75 -9.44
N ALA A 10 12.06 -8.70 -8.52
CA ALA A 10 10.78 -9.35 -8.21
C ALA A 10 9.76 -8.37 -7.62
N TYR A 11 10.22 -7.39 -6.84
CA TYR A 11 9.34 -6.34 -6.31
C TYR A 11 8.86 -5.40 -7.43
N ARG A 12 9.73 -5.05 -8.38
CA ARG A 12 9.34 -4.26 -9.56
C ARG A 12 8.33 -5.00 -10.43
N GLU A 13 8.54 -6.28 -10.67
CA GLU A 13 7.63 -7.13 -11.44
C GLU A 13 6.23 -7.16 -10.80
N ALA A 14 6.17 -7.39 -9.48
CA ALA A 14 4.89 -7.39 -8.75
C ALA A 14 4.19 -6.02 -8.81
N LEU A 15 4.93 -4.91 -8.66
CA LEU A 15 4.35 -3.56 -8.77
C LEU A 15 3.82 -3.27 -10.18
N ALA A 16 4.55 -3.69 -11.22
CA ALA A 16 4.11 -3.52 -12.61
C ALA A 16 2.82 -4.30 -12.87
N TRP A 17 2.76 -5.57 -12.46
CA TRP A 17 1.57 -6.40 -12.59
C TRP A 17 0.36 -5.76 -11.86
N LEU A 18 0.53 -5.32 -10.62
CA LEU A 18 -0.54 -4.65 -9.87
C LEU A 18 -1.05 -3.39 -10.58
N HIS A 19 -0.15 -2.61 -11.18
CA HIS A 19 -0.54 -1.41 -11.91
C HIS A 19 -1.32 -1.76 -13.19
N GLU A 20 -0.85 -2.73 -13.97
CA GLU A 20 -1.52 -3.21 -15.20
C GLU A 20 -2.91 -3.77 -14.92
N GLN A 21 -3.11 -4.43 -13.77
CA GLN A 21 -4.42 -4.94 -13.35
C GLN A 21 -5.32 -3.88 -12.70
N GLY A 22 -4.88 -2.62 -12.61
CA GLY A 22 -5.63 -1.54 -11.96
C GLY A 22 -5.76 -1.71 -10.44
N LEU A 23 -4.89 -2.51 -9.83
CA LEU A 23 -4.87 -2.81 -8.38
C LEU A 23 -3.94 -1.89 -7.60
N SER A 24 -3.29 -0.92 -8.25
CA SER A 24 -2.49 0.11 -7.60
C SER A 24 -2.61 1.45 -8.29
N TYR A 25 -2.25 2.52 -7.58
CA TYR A 25 -2.21 3.88 -8.14
C TYR A 25 -1.14 4.74 -7.49
N TYR A 26 -0.79 5.83 -8.16
CA TYR A 26 0.21 6.79 -7.72
C TYR A 26 -0.37 7.85 -6.80
N CYS A 27 0.29 8.07 -5.66
CA CYS A 27 -0.11 9.01 -4.61
C CYS A 27 0.93 10.12 -4.42
N THR A 28 0.51 11.35 -4.69
CA THR A 28 1.33 12.58 -4.58
C THR A 28 1.10 13.34 -3.26
N CYS A 29 0.21 12.85 -2.39
CA CYS A 29 -0.09 13.45 -1.09
C CYS A 29 1.14 13.56 -0.18
N THR A 30 1.31 14.69 0.52
CA THR A 30 2.42 14.89 1.46
C THR A 30 2.14 14.20 2.79
N ARG A 31 3.19 13.90 3.57
CA ARG A 31 3.04 13.41 4.96
C ARG A 31 2.23 14.38 5.83
N ALA A 32 2.44 15.69 5.65
CA ALA A 32 1.69 16.72 6.35
C ALA A 32 0.18 16.63 6.08
N ARG A 33 -0.23 16.39 4.83
CA ARG A 33 -1.65 16.16 4.48
C ARG A 33 -2.21 14.93 5.18
N ILE A 34 -1.48 13.81 5.18
CA ILE A 34 -1.97 12.57 5.80
C ILE A 34 -2.13 12.77 7.31
N GLN A 35 -1.20 13.48 7.95
CA GLN A 35 -1.29 13.81 9.37
C GLN A 35 -2.48 14.73 9.67
N SER A 36 -2.77 15.73 8.84
CA SER A 36 -3.90 16.65 9.07
C SER A 36 -5.28 15.99 9.01
N ILE A 37 -5.40 14.83 8.36
CA ILE A 37 -6.65 14.05 8.28
C ILE A 37 -6.71 12.91 9.30
N GLY A 38 -5.80 12.88 10.28
CA GLY A 38 -5.81 11.86 11.35
C GLY A 38 -4.90 10.66 11.10
N GLY A 39 -3.97 10.75 10.13
CA GLY A 39 -2.91 9.76 9.94
C GLY A 39 -3.25 8.58 9.04
N ILE A 40 -4.52 8.41 8.66
CA ILE A 40 -5.00 7.32 7.79
C ILE A 40 -5.43 7.92 6.46
N TYR A 41 -5.00 7.31 5.36
CA TYR A 41 -5.30 7.82 4.03
C TYR A 41 -6.78 7.72 3.66
N ASP A 42 -7.28 8.75 2.99
CA ASP A 42 -8.67 8.95 2.60
C ASP A 42 -8.96 8.54 1.15
N GLY A 43 -8.00 7.94 0.44
CA GLY A 43 -8.18 7.54 -0.96
C GLY A 43 -8.12 8.69 -1.97
N HIS A 44 -7.63 9.88 -1.58
CA HIS A 44 -7.65 11.10 -2.41
C HIS A 44 -7.17 10.94 -3.86
N CYS A 45 -6.10 10.17 -4.10
CA CYS A 45 -5.47 10.02 -5.41
C CYS A 45 -6.00 8.81 -6.19
N ARG A 46 -6.96 8.06 -5.63
CA ARG A 46 -7.40 6.75 -6.15
C ARG A 46 -7.82 6.83 -7.62
N GLU A 47 -8.60 7.84 -7.98
CA GLU A 47 -9.10 8.06 -9.35
C GLU A 47 -8.43 9.25 -10.07
N LEU A 48 -7.34 9.81 -9.54
CA LEU A 48 -6.71 11.00 -10.12
C LEU A 48 -5.71 10.69 -11.24
N HIS A 49 -5.42 9.41 -11.49
CA HIS A 49 -4.56 8.95 -12.60
C HIS A 49 -3.21 9.69 -12.69
N HIS A 50 -2.60 9.99 -11.54
CA HIS A 50 -1.27 10.60 -11.49
C HIS A 50 -0.21 9.68 -12.13
N GLY A 51 0.88 10.26 -12.63
CA GLY A 51 2.06 9.51 -13.05
C GLY A 51 3.00 9.13 -11.89
N PRO A 52 4.04 8.34 -12.17
CA PRO A 52 5.00 7.86 -11.16
C PRO A 52 5.91 8.95 -10.58
N ASN A 53 6.01 10.09 -11.25
CA ASN A 53 6.98 11.13 -10.88
C ASN A 53 6.69 11.68 -9.47
N ASN A 54 7.67 11.55 -8.58
CA ASN A 54 7.60 11.99 -7.18
C ASN A 54 6.35 11.48 -6.43
N ALA A 55 5.93 10.24 -6.73
CA ALA A 55 4.76 9.61 -6.13
C ALA A 55 5.15 8.40 -5.28
N ALA A 56 4.32 8.08 -4.28
CA ALA A 56 4.30 6.75 -3.69
C ALA A 56 3.34 5.87 -4.49
N VAL A 57 3.47 4.54 -4.40
CA VAL A 57 2.44 3.61 -4.91
C VAL A 57 1.61 3.13 -3.73
N ARG A 58 0.30 3.24 -3.85
CA ARG A 58 -0.68 2.67 -2.91
C ARG A 58 -1.42 1.52 -3.56
N ILE A 59 -1.77 0.52 -2.75
CA ILE A 59 -2.67 -0.54 -3.17
C ILE A 59 -4.09 0.03 -3.34
N ARG A 60 -4.86 -0.48 -4.29
CA ARG A 60 -6.30 -0.23 -4.41
C ARG A 60 -7.05 -1.40 -3.79
N GLN A 61 -7.36 -1.31 -2.50
CA GLN A 61 -8.09 -2.38 -1.84
C GLN A 61 -9.52 -2.50 -2.40
N GLN A 62 -9.98 -3.74 -2.56
CA GLN A 62 -11.34 -4.07 -3.00
C GLN A 62 -12.18 -4.64 -1.85
N HIS A 63 -11.65 -5.63 -1.15
CA HIS A 63 -12.31 -6.30 -0.03
C HIS A 63 -11.32 -6.45 1.12
N PRO A 64 -11.11 -5.40 1.94
CA PRO A 64 -10.13 -5.43 3.01
C PRO A 64 -10.40 -6.52 4.03
N VAL A 65 -9.34 -7.20 4.46
CA VAL A 65 -9.40 -8.23 5.49
C VAL A 65 -9.29 -7.57 6.86
N THR A 66 -10.36 -7.63 7.66
CA THR A 66 -10.41 -7.08 9.03
C THR A 66 -10.24 -8.13 10.12
N GLN A 67 -10.16 -9.41 9.75
CA GLN A 67 -9.99 -10.51 10.69
C GLN A 67 -9.21 -11.66 10.06
N PHE A 68 -8.48 -12.41 10.88
CA PHE A 68 -7.80 -13.62 10.45
C PHE A 68 -7.75 -14.64 11.58
N THR A 69 -7.56 -15.92 11.23
CA THR A 69 -7.40 -17.00 12.20
C THR A 69 -5.91 -17.24 12.44
N ASP A 70 -5.45 -16.92 13.64
CA ASP A 70 -4.14 -17.30 14.15
C ASP A 70 -4.21 -18.72 14.74
N LEU A 71 -3.24 -19.57 14.41
CA LEU A 71 -3.26 -20.99 14.83
C LEU A 71 -3.11 -21.18 16.34
N LEU A 72 -2.59 -20.19 17.05
CA LEU A 72 -2.40 -20.22 18.51
C LEU A 72 -3.50 -19.43 19.23
N ARG A 73 -3.86 -18.26 18.70
CA ARG A 73 -4.74 -17.28 19.37
C ARG A 73 -6.20 -17.32 18.89
N GLY A 74 -6.51 -18.12 17.86
CA GLY A 74 -7.82 -18.17 17.25
C GLY A 74 -8.10 -16.93 16.39
N ILE A 75 -9.36 -16.50 16.33
CA ILE A 75 -9.77 -15.36 15.50
C ILE A 75 -9.26 -14.05 16.13
N ILE A 76 -8.51 -13.28 15.36
CA ILE A 76 -8.05 -11.93 15.71
C ILE A 76 -8.79 -10.92 14.84
N HIS A 77 -9.32 -9.88 15.48
CA HIS A 77 -9.90 -8.70 14.82
C HIS A 77 -8.85 -7.59 14.77
N ALA A 78 -8.57 -7.11 13.56
CA ALA A 78 -7.67 -5.97 13.34
C ALA A 78 -8.40 -4.64 13.58
N ASP A 79 -7.64 -3.56 13.76
CA ASP A 79 -8.20 -2.21 13.69
C ASP A 79 -8.77 -1.98 12.29
N GLU A 80 -10.07 -1.74 12.19
CA GLU A 80 -10.75 -1.65 10.90
C GLU A 80 -10.29 -0.47 10.05
N LYS A 81 -9.92 0.67 10.67
CA LYS A 81 -9.51 1.84 9.90
C LYS A 81 -8.17 1.59 9.23
N LEU A 82 -7.22 0.98 9.95
CA LEU A 82 -5.93 0.58 9.39
C LEU A 82 -6.07 -0.54 8.36
N ALA A 83 -6.87 -1.57 8.68
CA ALA A 83 -7.06 -2.71 7.79
C ALA A 83 -7.68 -2.32 6.44
N ARG A 84 -8.52 -1.28 6.41
CA ARG A 84 -9.22 -0.80 5.22
C ARG A 84 -8.45 0.27 4.43
N GLU A 85 -7.33 0.77 4.94
CA GLU A 85 -6.55 1.80 4.24
C GLU A 85 -6.00 1.26 2.91
N ASP A 86 -6.02 2.08 1.86
CA ASP A 86 -5.17 1.89 0.68
C ASP A 86 -3.71 2.17 1.05
N PHE A 87 -3.06 1.23 1.74
CA PHE A 87 -1.71 1.39 2.27
C PHE A 87 -0.62 1.48 1.19
N ILE A 88 0.54 2.02 1.58
CA ILE A 88 1.70 2.19 0.69
C ILE A 88 2.37 0.83 0.43
N ILE A 89 2.65 0.54 -0.84
CA ILE A 89 3.43 -0.63 -1.28
C ILE A 89 4.79 -0.24 -1.88
N HIS A 90 4.97 1.02 -2.28
CA HIS A 90 6.26 1.60 -2.67
C HIS A 90 6.34 3.05 -2.22
N ARG A 91 7.38 3.39 -1.45
CA ARG A 91 7.51 4.72 -0.84
C ARG A 91 8.03 5.73 -1.84
N ARG A 92 7.68 7.01 -1.62
CA ARG A 92 8.15 8.13 -2.44
C ARG A 92 9.67 8.29 -2.46
N ASP A 93 10.37 7.85 -1.41
CA ASP A 93 11.84 7.84 -1.35
C ASP A 93 12.47 6.63 -2.05
N GLY A 94 11.69 5.81 -2.75
CA GLY A 94 12.16 4.71 -3.59
C GLY A 94 12.28 3.36 -2.88
N LEU A 95 12.04 3.29 -1.57
CA LEU A 95 12.07 2.05 -0.81
C LEU A 95 10.79 1.23 -1.01
N PHE A 96 10.93 -0.08 -1.20
CA PHE A 96 9.80 -1.02 -1.15
C PHE A 96 9.21 -1.05 0.27
N ALA A 97 7.89 -1.17 0.39
CA ALA A 97 7.28 -1.45 1.69
C ALA A 97 7.77 -2.81 2.22
N TYR A 98 7.73 -2.98 3.55
CA TYR A 98 8.03 -4.26 4.20
C TYR A 98 6.97 -5.29 3.81
#